data_AF-A0A377R1M3-F1
#
_entry.id   AF-A0A377R1M3-F1
#
_cell.length_a   1.000
_cell.length_b   1.000
_cell.length_c   1.000
_cell.angle_alpha   90.00
_cell.angle_beta   90.00
_cell.angle_gamma   90.00
#
_symmetry.space_group_name_H-M   'P 1'
#
loop_
_entity.id
_entity.type
_entity.pdbx_description
1 polymer ?
#
loop_
_entity_poly.entity_id
_entity_poly.type
_entity_poly.pdbx_seq_one_letter_code
_entity_poly.pdbx_strand_id
1 'polypeptide(L)'
;MTAKQSKLSAFWLSAVFGLAACGNQDTASVSTPPEPVETAASAASSPASAPQQAENPSAAWETVAASDTAAAAQTEASAAQTPAAFLGDAAALQAAEDAFKALPQFGGKPVNVFQTIHFYGGSDPRISVEVQDPNKPENVDHYEYENGKWNGPQPVQLSGSGRMKDNVVPLNKIPFAAVAKIHRAWSEKAKEVGGREAEPDHIYFSLFVPTGRSKWYVGDIETDRARYDFEFHNDGSVKSFKKQ
;
A
#
# COMPACT_ATOMS: atom_id res chain seq x y z
N MET A 1 -19.89 50.75 -9.19
CA MET A 1 -18.63 51.49 -9.43
C MET A 1 -18.23 52.21 -8.15
N THR A 2 -17.37 51.62 -7.33
CA THR A 2 -16.62 52.37 -6.30
C THR A 2 -15.37 51.57 -5.94
N ALA A 3 -14.22 52.08 -6.37
CA ALA A 3 -12.90 51.54 -6.08
C ALA A 3 -12.42 52.00 -4.70
N LYS A 4 -11.62 51.19 -3.99
CA LYS A 4 -10.70 51.70 -2.97
C LYS A 4 -9.45 50.83 -2.81
N GLN A 5 -8.39 51.38 -3.39
CA GLN A 5 -6.96 51.39 -3.06
C GLN A 5 -6.24 50.24 -2.33
N SER A 6 -5.26 49.74 -3.09
CA SER A 6 -3.90 49.32 -2.76
C SER A 6 -3.20 50.02 -1.59
N LYS A 7 -2.45 49.24 -0.79
CA LYS A 7 -1.14 49.64 -0.24
C LYS A 7 -0.17 48.46 -0.28
N LEU A 8 0.88 48.63 -1.09
CA LEU A 8 2.14 47.92 -0.98
C LEU A 8 2.84 48.30 0.34
N SER A 9 3.58 47.38 0.93
CA SER A 9 4.73 47.70 1.77
C SER A 9 5.83 46.66 1.54
N ALA A 10 6.99 47.19 1.16
CA ALA A 10 8.22 46.49 0.87
C ALA A 10 9.22 46.68 2.02
N PHE A 11 10.32 45.92 1.94
CA PHE A 11 11.54 45.94 2.76
C PHE A 11 11.41 45.30 4.16
N TRP A 12 12.33 44.43 4.60
CA TRP A 12 13.78 44.57 4.58
C TRP A 12 14.56 43.26 4.35
N LEU A 13 15.68 43.42 3.66
CA LEU A 13 16.80 42.48 3.52
C LEU A 13 17.65 42.56 4.81
N SER A 14 18.12 41.42 5.34
CA SER A 14 19.33 41.37 6.18
C SER A 14 19.96 40.01 6.06
N ALA A 15 21.12 39.98 5.41
CA ALA A 15 22.08 38.90 5.42
C ALA A 15 23.00 39.06 6.63
N VAL A 16 23.34 37.97 7.31
CA VAL A 16 24.55 37.89 8.12
C VAL A 16 25.24 36.55 7.83
N PHE A 17 26.47 36.68 7.35
CA PHE A 17 27.48 35.65 7.16
C PHE A 17 28.01 35.14 8.51
N GLY A 18 28.39 33.86 8.56
CA GLY A 18 29.18 33.30 9.64
C GLY A 18 29.82 31.97 9.24
N LEU A 19 30.92 32.04 8.48
CA LEU A 19 31.89 30.94 8.36
C LEU A 19 32.79 30.96 9.60
N ALA A 20 32.98 29.80 10.23
CA ALA A 20 34.14 29.51 11.07
C ALA A 20 34.60 28.08 10.79
N ALA A 21 35.87 27.97 10.39
CA ALA A 21 36.63 26.74 10.20
C ALA A 21 37.68 26.62 11.32
N CYS A 22 38.36 25.46 11.34
CA CYS A 22 39.42 24.99 12.24
C CYS A 22 38.90 24.45 13.57
N GLY A 23 39.17 23.22 14.01
CA GLY A 23 40.19 22.24 13.65
C GLY A 23 40.79 21.70 14.95
N ASN A 24 40.84 20.39 15.14
CA ASN A 24 42.06 19.69 15.55
C ASN A 24 41.84 18.16 15.55
N GLN A 25 42.87 17.47 15.08
CA GLN A 25 43.08 16.04 15.30
C GLN A 25 43.49 15.81 16.75
N ASP A 26 43.15 14.64 17.31
CA ASP A 26 44.03 13.96 18.25
C ASP A 26 43.75 12.44 18.29
N THR A 27 44.83 11.72 17.96
CA THR A 27 45.32 10.48 18.56
C THR A 27 44.53 9.16 18.51
N ALA A 28 45.28 8.15 18.09
CA ALA A 28 44.98 6.74 18.00
C ALA A 28 44.60 6.05 19.32
N SER A 29 43.85 4.96 19.21
CA SER A 29 44.13 3.73 19.96
C SER A 29 43.53 2.52 19.25
N VAL A 30 44.45 1.63 18.87
CA VAL A 30 44.21 0.23 18.51
C VAL A 30 43.65 -0.49 19.73
N SER A 31 42.59 -1.29 19.54
CA SER A 31 42.39 -2.51 20.33
C SER A 31 41.47 -3.48 19.58
N THR A 32 41.99 -4.68 19.44
CA THR A 32 41.55 -5.83 18.64
C THR A 32 40.25 -6.46 19.19
N PRO A 33 39.42 -7.07 18.33
CA PRO A 33 38.17 -7.75 18.72
C PRO A 33 38.41 -9.14 19.35
N PRO A 34 37.53 -9.64 20.22
CA PRO A 34 37.44 -11.06 20.52
C PRO A 34 36.40 -11.76 19.64
N GLU A 35 36.84 -12.80 18.94
CA GLU A 35 36.01 -13.86 18.35
C GLU A 35 35.61 -14.90 19.43
N PRO A 36 34.66 -15.82 19.13
CA PRO A 36 33.67 -16.31 20.09
C PRO A 36 34.08 -17.57 20.88
N VAL A 37 33.40 -17.77 22.00
CA VAL A 37 33.54 -18.93 22.88
C VAL A 37 32.61 -20.07 22.44
N GLU A 38 33.19 -21.25 22.53
CA GLU A 38 32.75 -22.63 22.33
C GLU A 38 31.39 -23.09 22.92
N THR A 39 30.85 -24.13 22.24
CA THR A 39 30.38 -25.41 22.84
C THR A 39 28.91 -25.61 23.27
N ALA A 40 28.24 -26.41 22.41
CA ALA A 40 27.44 -27.63 22.62
C ALA A 40 26.14 -27.67 23.47
N ALA A 41 25.12 -28.17 22.77
CA ALA A 41 24.16 -29.22 23.12
C ALA A 41 23.12 -29.00 24.24
N SER A 42 21.83 -29.08 23.87
CA SER A 42 20.90 -30.02 24.52
C SER A 42 19.54 -30.14 23.80
N ALA A 43 19.17 -31.39 23.52
CA ALA A 43 17.84 -32.03 23.55
C ALA A 43 16.59 -31.38 22.91
N ALA A 44 15.98 -32.11 21.98
CA ALA A 44 14.53 -32.19 21.87
C ALA A 44 14.10 -33.56 21.29
N SER A 45 13.67 -34.46 22.18
CA SER A 45 12.89 -35.64 21.86
C SER A 45 11.41 -35.23 21.76
N SER A 46 10.69 -35.69 20.73
CA SER A 46 9.24 -35.59 20.63
C SER A 46 8.68 -36.93 20.16
N PRO A 47 7.77 -37.58 20.90
CA PRO A 47 7.03 -38.72 20.38
C PRO A 47 5.70 -38.30 19.73
N ALA A 48 5.35 -39.11 18.73
CA ALA A 48 4.14 -39.07 17.93
C ALA A 48 2.85 -39.33 18.75
N SER A 49 1.72 -38.85 18.24
CA SER A 49 0.39 -39.31 18.64
C SER A 49 -0.53 -39.39 17.42
N ALA A 50 -1.08 -40.58 17.22
CA ALA A 50 -2.09 -40.94 16.23
C ALA A 50 -3.52 -40.70 16.78
N PRO A 51 -4.55 -40.65 15.93
CA PRO A 51 -5.92 -40.96 16.34
C PRO A 51 -6.48 -42.21 15.64
N GLN A 52 -7.09 -43.09 16.43
CA GLN A 52 -7.87 -44.25 16.00
C GLN A 52 -9.33 -43.87 15.69
N GLN A 53 -9.91 -44.57 14.70
CA GLN A 53 -11.35 -44.66 14.42
C GLN A 53 -12.08 -45.64 15.36
N ALA A 54 -13.37 -45.37 15.61
CA ALA A 54 -14.46 -46.35 15.78
C ALA A 54 -15.79 -45.55 15.74
N GLU A 55 -16.58 -45.61 14.67
CA GLU A 55 -17.71 -46.53 14.41
C GLU A 55 -19.02 -46.26 15.21
N ASN A 56 -20.09 -46.12 14.42
CA ASN A 56 -21.55 -45.96 14.66
C ASN A 56 -22.15 -47.26 15.29
N PRO A 57 -23.45 -47.40 15.76
CA PRO A 57 -24.69 -46.95 15.07
C PRO A 57 -25.98 -46.61 15.90
N SER A 58 -26.87 -45.87 15.22
CA SER A 58 -28.34 -46.03 15.09
C SER A 58 -29.28 -46.10 16.31
N ALA A 59 -30.24 -45.16 16.39
CA ALA A 59 -31.67 -45.45 16.64
C ALA A 59 -32.58 -44.26 16.28
N ALA A 60 -33.71 -44.58 15.64
CA ALA A 60 -34.74 -43.69 15.11
C ALA A 60 -35.77 -43.20 16.16
N TRP A 61 -36.45 -42.09 15.87
CA TRP A 61 -37.88 -41.87 16.12
C TRP A 61 -38.41 -40.63 15.37
N GLU A 62 -39.72 -40.63 15.16
CA GLU A 62 -40.53 -39.91 14.16
C GLU A 62 -41.05 -38.52 14.56
N THR A 63 -41.24 -37.69 13.52
CA THR A 63 -42.38 -36.78 13.19
C THR A 63 -42.78 -35.63 14.12
N VAL A 64 -42.73 -34.39 13.59
CA VAL A 64 -43.87 -33.44 13.54
C VAL A 64 -43.64 -32.36 12.48
N ALA A 65 -44.67 -32.12 11.66
CA ALA A 65 -44.75 -31.02 10.71
C ALA A 65 -45.40 -29.78 11.35
N ALA A 66 -44.86 -28.60 11.11
CA ALA A 66 -45.61 -27.37 10.75
C ALA A 66 -44.64 -26.19 10.55
N SER A 67 -44.76 -25.59 9.36
CA SER A 67 -44.57 -24.19 8.97
C SER A 67 -43.75 -23.26 9.87
N ASP A 68 -42.63 -22.78 9.34
CA ASP A 68 -42.36 -21.35 9.28
C ASP A 68 -41.56 -21.00 8.02
N THR A 69 -42.25 -20.34 7.09
CA THR A 69 -41.68 -19.65 5.95
C THR A 69 -41.25 -18.28 6.42
N ALA A 70 -39.94 -18.03 6.52
CA ALA A 70 -39.24 -16.79 6.19
C ALA A 70 -37.93 -16.68 6.98
N ALA A 71 -36.79 -16.76 6.28
CA ALA A 71 -35.78 -15.71 6.28
C ALA A 71 -34.48 -16.22 5.64
N ALA A 72 -34.09 -15.51 4.58
CA ALA A 72 -32.70 -15.22 4.20
C ALA A 72 -31.74 -16.42 4.03
N ALA A 73 -31.73 -16.97 2.81
CA ALA A 73 -30.49 -17.41 2.20
C ALA A 73 -30.19 -16.49 1.01
N GLN A 74 -29.61 -15.33 1.32
CA GLN A 74 -28.77 -14.62 0.35
C GLN A 74 -27.48 -15.43 0.24
N THR A 75 -27.49 -16.40 -0.64
CA THR A 75 -26.26 -17.03 -1.13
C THR A 75 -26.41 -17.13 -2.64
N GLU A 76 -25.34 -16.76 -3.33
CA GLU A 76 -25.16 -16.83 -4.79
C GLU A 76 -25.60 -15.60 -5.59
N ALA A 77 -24.76 -14.57 -5.54
CA ALA A 77 -24.15 -14.02 -6.75
C ALA A 77 -22.85 -13.26 -6.39
N SER A 78 -21.93 -13.93 -5.68
CA SER A 78 -20.51 -13.61 -5.88
C SER A 78 -20.15 -14.19 -7.24
N ALA A 79 -20.46 -13.42 -8.29
CA ALA A 79 -19.92 -13.71 -9.61
C ALA A 79 -18.41 -13.65 -9.43
N ALA A 80 -17.75 -14.80 -9.59
CA ALA A 80 -16.31 -14.90 -9.64
C ALA A 80 -15.79 -13.86 -10.64
N GLN A 81 -15.29 -12.75 -10.12
CA GLN A 81 -14.69 -11.71 -10.92
C GLN A 81 -13.48 -12.34 -11.58
N THR A 82 -13.39 -12.26 -12.90
CA THR A 82 -12.16 -12.63 -13.59
C THR A 82 -11.05 -11.73 -13.02
N PRO A 83 -10.00 -12.27 -12.39
CA PRO A 83 -8.96 -11.47 -11.72
C PRO A 83 -8.21 -10.52 -12.67
N ALA A 84 -8.36 -10.72 -13.98
CA ALA A 84 -7.61 -10.05 -15.04
C ALA A 84 -7.85 -8.52 -15.16
N ALA A 85 -8.87 -7.94 -14.51
CA ALA A 85 -9.17 -6.51 -14.61
C ALA A 85 -9.22 -5.79 -13.25
N PHE A 86 -8.59 -6.35 -12.20
CA PHE A 86 -8.63 -5.79 -10.85
C PHE A 86 -8.29 -4.29 -10.80
N LEU A 87 -7.22 -3.88 -11.49
CA LEU A 87 -6.79 -2.47 -11.52
C LEU A 87 -7.80 -1.56 -12.22
N GLY A 88 -8.64 -2.08 -13.09
CA GLY A 88 -9.73 -1.35 -13.76
C GLY A 88 -11.06 -1.34 -12.99
N ASP A 89 -11.19 -2.15 -11.93
CA ASP A 89 -12.44 -2.27 -11.16
C ASP A 89 -12.44 -1.30 -9.97
N ALA A 90 -13.06 -0.13 -10.19
CA ALA A 90 -13.19 0.89 -9.16
C ALA A 90 -13.97 0.42 -7.92
N ALA A 91 -14.95 -0.49 -8.09
CA ALA A 91 -15.76 -0.99 -6.98
C ALA A 91 -14.97 -1.98 -6.13
N ALA A 92 -14.22 -2.90 -6.76
CA ALA A 92 -13.33 -3.81 -6.04
C ALA A 92 -12.22 -3.06 -5.30
N LEU A 93 -11.61 -2.05 -5.93
CA LEU A 93 -10.59 -1.20 -5.29
C LEU A 93 -11.16 -0.42 -4.10
N GLN A 94 -12.37 0.13 -4.22
CA GLN A 94 -13.04 0.80 -3.11
C GLN A 94 -13.36 -0.17 -1.98
N ALA A 95 -13.87 -1.37 -2.30
CA ALA A 95 -14.14 -2.40 -1.31
C ALA A 95 -12.86 -2.83 -0.58
N ALA A 96 -11.73 -2.94 -1.28
CA ALA A 96 -10.44 -3.23 -0.68
C ALA A 96 -9.98 -2.10 0.28
N GLU A 97 -10.14 -0.83 -0.12
CA GLU A 97 -9.84 0.32 0.73
C GLU A 97 -10.71 0.37 2.00
N ASP A 98 -12.01 0.13 1.85
CA ASP A 98 -12.97 0.16 2.96
C ASP A 98 -12.69 -1.01 3.92
N ALA A 99 -12.44 -2.20 3.39
CA ALA A 99 -12.03 -3.36 4.18
C ALA A 99 -10.72 -3.11 4.93
N PHE A 100 -9.76 -2.41 4.30
CA PHE A 100 -8.49 -2.06 4.93
C PHE A 100 -8.71 -1.12 6.12
N LYS A 101 -9.46 -0.03 5.93
CA LYS A 101 -9.77 0.93 6.99
C LYS A 101 -10.55 0.31 8.16
N ALA A 102 -11.36 -0.71 7.88
CA ALA A 102 -12.16 -1.43 8.87
C ALA A 102 -11.37 -2.47 9.66
N LEU A 103 -10.08 -2.67 9.38
CA LEU A 103 -9.28 -3.68 10.07
C LEU A 103 -9.22 -3.41 11.60
N PRO A 104 -9.47 -4.42 12.46
CA PRO A 104 -9.61 -4.24 13.90
C PRO A 104 -8.41 -3.58 14.57
N GLN A 105 -7.19 -3.86 14.10
CA GLN A 105 -5.96 -3.32 14.67
C GLN A 105 -5.84 -1.79 14.55
N PHE A 106 -6.54 -1.17 13.60
CA PHE A 106 -6.59 0.28 13.49
C PHE A 106 -7.55 0.90 14.50
N GLY A 107 -8.51 0.14 15.04
CA GLY A 107 -9.44 0.61 16.07
C GLY A 107 -10.22 1.87 15.66
N GLY A 108 -10.48 2.05 14.36
CA GLY A 108 -11.12 3.24 13.80
C GLY A 108 -10.25 4.51 13.75
N LYS A 109 -8.95 4.41 14.06
CA LYS A 109 -8.01 5.53 13.98
C LYS A 109 -7.64 5.83 12.52
N PRO A 110 -7.22 7.08 12.20
CA PRO A 110 -6.68 7.41 10.90
C PRO A 110 -5.46 6.55 10.55
N VAL A 111 -5.43 6.04 9.32
CA VAL A 111 -4.33 5.24 8.79
C VAL A 111 -3.39 6.13 7.98
N ASN A 112 -2.09 5.98 8.19
CA ASN A 112 -1.06 6.66 7.41
C ASN A 112 -0.19 5.64 6.67
N VAL A 113 -0.13 5.76 5.35
CA VAL A 113 0.72 4.94 4.48
C VAL A 113 2.17 5.37 4.64
N PHE A 114 3.06 4.42 4.88
CA PHE A 114 4.50 4.62 4.92
C PHE A 114 5.06 4.60 3.49
N GLN A 115 5.42 5.79 3.00
CA GLN A 115 6.06 6.09 1.72
C GLN A 115 5.37 5.62 0.43
N THR A 116 5.00 4.35 0.30
CA THR A 116 4.53 3.73 -0.94
C THR A 116 3.33 2.80 -0.75
N ILE A 117 2.55 2.66 -1.81
CA ILE A 117 1.54 1.61 -1.95
C ILE A 117 1.53 1.12 -3.39
N HIS A 118 1.51 -0.20 -3.57
CA HIS A 118 1.63 -0.87 -4.86
C HIS A 118 0.35 -1.64 -5.19
N PHE A 119 -0.12 -1.50 -6.42
CA PHE A 119 -1.28 -2.21 -6.95
C PHE A 119 -0.83 -3.02 -8.16
N TYR A 120 -0.95 -4.34 -8.07
CA TYR A 120 -0.60 -5.27 -9.14
C TYR A 120 -1.86 -5.81 -9.80
N GLY A 121 -1.84 -5.90 -11.13
CA GLY A 121 -2.86 -6.49 -11.97
C GLY A 121 -2.39 -7.80 -12.60
N GLY A 122 -2.95 -8.13 -13.77
CA GLY A 122 -2.56 -9.32 -14.52
C GLY A 122 -2.95 -10.64 -13.85
N SER A 123 -2.04 -11.61 -13.83
CA SER A 123 -2.31 -12.98 -13.35
C SER A 123 -2.32 -13.13 -11.83
N ASP A 124 -1.73 -12.17 -11.11
CA ASP A 124 -1.61 -12.20 -9.65
C ASP A 124 -1.99 -10.83 -9.06
N PRO A 125 -3.29 -10.48 -9.06
CA PRO A 125 -3.74 -9.19 -8.59
C PRO A 125 -3.65 -9.10 -7.07
N ARG A 126 -2.93 -8.08 -6.59
CA ARG A 126 -2.74 -7.83 -5.17
C ARG A 126 -2.48 -6.35 -4.87
N ILE A 127 -2.66 -5.96 -3.62
CA ILE A 127 -2.24 -4.64 -3.11
C ILE A 127 -1.22 -4.86 -2.00
N SER A 128 -0.09 -4.18 -2.10
CA SER A 128 0.96 -4.20 -1.08
C SER A 128 1.08 -2.81 -0.48
N VAL A 129 0.94 -2.70 0.83
CA VAL A 129 1.00 -1.43 1.55
C VAL A 129 1.71 -1.58 2.89
N GLU A 130 2.59 -0.63 3.17
CA GLU A 130 3.17 -0.45 4.50
C GLU A 130 2.47 0.73 5.17
N VAL A 131 2.08 0.59 6.44
CA VAL A 131 1.41 1.65 7.20
C VAL A 131 2.02 1.81 8.57
N GLN A 132 2.01 3.05 9.06
CA GLN A 132 2.37 3.36 10.43
C GLN A 132 1.34 2.76 11.40
N ASP A 133 1.79 2.04 12.42
CA ASP A 133 0.91 1.51 13.48
C ASP A 133 0.26 2.70 14.23
N PRO A 134 -1.08 2.86 14.19
CA PRO A 134 -1.76 3.96 14.88
C PRO A 134 -1.68 3.91 16.41
N ASN A 135 -1.24 2.79 16.98
CA ASN A 135 -1.07 2.57 18.42
C ASN A 135 0.41 2.70 18.85
N LYS A 136 1.35 2.49 17.94
CA LYS A 136 2.80 2.66 18.14
C LYS A 136 3.40 3.40 16.94
N PRO A 137 3.31 4.74 16.92
CA PRO A 137 3.67 5.56 15.75
C PRO A 137 5.13 5.41 15.29
N GLU A 138 6.01 4.81 16.06
CA GLU A 138 7.39 4.47 15.71
C GLU A 138 7.50 3.22 14.81
N ASN A 139 6.46 2.40 14.75
CA ASN A 139 6.44 1.13 14.01
C ASN A 139 5.71 1.26 12.67
N VAL A 140 6.10 0.39 11.75
CA VAL A 140 5.44 0.19 10.46
C VAL A 140 5.14 -1.29 10.30
N ASP A 141 3.95 -1.58 9.81
CA ASP A 141 3.50 -2.93 9.48
C ASP A 141 3.16 -3.02 7.99
N HIS A 142 3.55 -4.14 7.39
CA HIS A 142 3.19 -4.53 6.03
C HIS A 142 1.84 -5.25 6.01
N TYR A 143 1.08 -4.98 4.96
CA TYR A 143 -0.18 -5.63 4.64
C TYR A 143 -0.24 -5.98 3.16
N GLU A 144 -0.83 -7.14 2.89
CA GLU A 144 -1.07 -7.62 1.53
C GLU A 144 -2.56 -7.90 1.33
N TYR A 145 -3.16 -7.34 0.29
CA TYR A 145 -4.49 -7.71 -0.17
C TYR A 145 -4.36 -8.70 -1.31
N GLU A 146 -4.93 -9.88 -1.15
CA GLU A 146 -4.96 -10.92 -2.17
C GLU A 146 -6.22 -11.76 -1.97
N ASN A 147 -6.77 -12.32 -3.07
CA ASN A 147 -7.93 -13.21 -3.00
C ASN A 147 -9.12 -12.64 -2.19
N GLY A 148 -9.35 -11.34 -2.28
CA GLY A 148 -10.49 -10.67 -1.64
C GLY A 148 -10.29 -10.28 -0.17
N LYS A 149 -9.10 -10.52 0.43
CA LYS A 149 -8.86 -10.32 1.87
C LYS A 149 -7.51 -9.65 2.14
N TRP A 150 -7.42 -8.97 3.27
CA TRP A 150 -6.18 -8.43 3.81
C TRP A 150 -5.48 -9.43 4.72
N ASN A 151 -4.18 -9.58 4.53
CA ASN A 151 -3.26 -10.31 5.41
C ASN A 151 -2.32 -9.32 6.11
N GLY A 152 -1.83 -9.68 7.29
CA GLY A 152 -1.01 -8.84 8.18
C GLY A 152 -1.67 -8.65 9.56
N PRO A 153 -1.12 -7.80 10.44
CA PRO A 153 0.13 -7.04 10.28
C PRO A 153 1.37 -7.92 10.21
N GLN A 154 2.36 -7.52 9.40
CA GLN A 154 3.71 -8.06 9.45
C GLN A 154 4.70 -6.93 9.81
N PRO A 155 5.41 -7.00 10.95
CA PRO A 155 6.33 -5.94 11.35
C PRO A 155 7.44 -5.69 10.33
N VAL A 156 7.67 -4.41 10.00
CA VAL A 156 8.74 -3.97 9.10
C VAL A 156 9.90 -3.43 9.91
N GLN A 157 11.11 -3.93 9.64
CA GLN A 157 12.33 -3.39 10.24
C GLN A 157 12.74 -2.10 9.51
N LEU A 158 12.59 -0.97 10.19
CA LEU A 158 12.99 0.32 9.65
C LEU A 158 14.50 0.54 9.74
N SER A 159 15.02 1.28 8.78
CA SER A 159 16.41 1.76 8.76
C SER A 159 16.46 3.26 8.48
N GLY A 160 17.59 3.89 8.81
CA GLY A 160 17.78 5.34 8.69
C GLY A 160 17.34 6.13 9.92
N SER A 161 17.74 7.40 9.96
CA SER A 161 17.51 8.32 11.09
C SER A 161 16.42 9.36 10.84
N GLY A 162 15.57 9.13 9.83
CA GLY A 162 14.49 10.03 9.45
C GLY A 162 13.37 10.07 10.50
N ARG A 163 12.60 11.17 10.54
CA ARG A 163 11.43 11.27 11.42
C ARG A 163 10.23 10.60 10.77
N MET A 164 9.53 9.72 11.48
CA MET A 164 8.38 8.98 10.92
C MET A 164 7.33 9.89 10.28
N LYS A 165 6.99 11.02 10.92
CA LYS A 165 5.98 11.96 10.41
C LYS A 165 6.27 12.52 9.00
N ASP A 166 7.53 12.54 8.57
CA ASP A 166 7.92 13.05 7.24
C ASP A 166 7.87 11.92 6.18
N ASN A 167 7.72 10.67 6.61
CA ASN A 167 7.74 9.47 5.78
C ASN A 167 6.35 8.89 5.52
N VAL A 168 5.30 9.53 6.03
CA VAL A 168 3.95 9.00 5.96
C VAL A 168 2.98 9.94 5.24
N VAL A 169 1.98 9.36 4.59
CA VAL A 169 0.90 10.08 3.92
C VAL A 169 -0.44 9.55 4.46
N PRO A 170 -1.36 10.42 4.89
CA PRO A 170 -2.70 10.00 5.27
C PRO A 170 -3.39 9.21 4.15
N LEU A 171 -3.95 8.04 4.46
CA LEU A 171 -4.59 7.15 3.48
C LEU A 171 -5.72 7.85 2.71
N ASN A 172 -6.43 8.78 3.34
CA ASN A 172 -7.50 9.56 2.70
C ASN A 172 -7.02 10.46 1.54
N LYS A 173 -5.70 10.67 1.38
CA LYS A 173 -5.10 11.38 0.25
C LYS A 173 -4.71 10.45 -0.91
N ILE A 174 -4.90 9.15 -0.73
CA ILE A 174 -4.54 8.08 -1.66
C ILE A 174 -5.79 7.21 -1.92
N PRO A 175 -6.81 7.74 -2.62
CA PRO A 175 -8.02 6.96 -2.90
C PRO A 175 -7.69 5.80 -3.84
N PHE A 176 -8.04 4.57 -3.47
CA PHE A 176 -7.72 3.38 -4.28
C PHE A 176 -8.49 3.40 -5.60
N ALA A 177 -9.69 3.96 -5.61
CA ALA A 177 -10.46 4.18 -6.84
C ALA A 177 -9.76 5.10 -7.87
N ALA A 178 -8.72 5.86 -7.49
CA ALA A 178 -7.88 6.57 -8.47
C ALA A 178 -7.14 5.61 -9.40
N VAL A 179 -6.77 4.42 -8.93
CA VAL A 179 -6.08 3.39 -9.73
C VAL A 179 -6.92 2.97 -10.92
N ALA A 180 -8.23 2.79 -10.76
CA ALA A 180 -9.14 2.49 -11.87
C ALA A 180 -9.19 3.59 -12.93
N LYS A 181 -9.12 4.86 -12.52
CA LYS A 181 -9.07 5.99 -13.47
C LYS A 181 -7.74 6.02 -14.23
N ILE A 182 -6.63 5.78 -13.53
CA ILE A 182 -5.29 5.71 -14.11
C ILE A 182 -5.23 4.56 -15.12
N HIS A 183 -5.63 3.36 -14.70
CA HIS A 183 -5.72 2.17 -15.55
C HIS A 183 -6.51 2.47 -16.81
N ARG A 184 -7.72 3.02 -16.69
CA ARG A 184 -8.57 3.36 -17.83
C ARG A 184 -7.90 4.37 -18.77
N ALA A 185 -7.38 5.48 -18.25
CA ALA A 185 -6.73 6.50 -19.08
C ALA A 185 -5.50 5.95 -19.81
N TRP A 186 -4.72 5.11 -19.14
CA TRP A 186 -3.58 4.43 -19.72
C TRP A 186 -4.02 3.48 -20.84
N SER A 187 -4.96 2.58 -20.57
CA SER A 187 -5.41 1.58 -21.55
C SER A 187 -6.10 2.20 -22.78
N GLU A 188 -6.84 3.30 -22.58
CA GLU A 188 -7.42 4.07 -23.69
C GLU A 188 -6.33 4.68 -24.58
N LYS A 189 -5.30 5.30 -24.00
CA LYS A 189 -4.18 5.86 -24.77
C LYS A 189 -3.30 4.79 -25.39
N ALA A 190 -3.08 3.67 -24.72
CA ALA A 190 -2.32 2.56 -25.27
C ALA A 190 -2.95 2.07 -26.57
N LYS A 191 -4.28 1.90 -26.59
CA LYS A 191 -5.02 1.57 -27.82
C LYS A 191 -4.91 2.65 -28.89
N GLU A 192 -5.03 3.93 -28.50
CA GLU A 192 -4.95 5.08 -29.43
C GLU A 192 -3.60 5.17 -30.16
N VAL A 193 -2.50 4.94 -29.45
CA VAL A 193 -1.14 5.10 -30.01
C VAL A 193 -0.53 3.80 -30.53
N GLY A 194 -1.24 2.67 -30.43
CA GLY A 194 -0.72 1.36 -30.83
C GLY A 194 0.35 0.84 -29.87
N GLY A 195 0.10 0.96 -28.57
CA GLY A 195 0.94 0.42 -27.50
C GLY A 195 1.11 -1.10 -27.61
N ARG A 196 2.29 -1.59 -27.25
CA ARG A 196 2.60 -3.03 -27.22
C ARG A 196 1.75 -3.79 -26.20
N GLU A 197 1.42 -3.13 -25.10
CA GLU A 197 0.56 -3.63 -24.04
C GLU A 197 -0.79 -2.92 -24.10
N ALA A 198 -1.87 -3.66 -23.78
CA ALA A 198 -3.23 -3.13 -23.80
C ALA A 198 -3.66 -2.52 -22.46
N GLU A 199 -3.05 -2.97 -21.36
CA GLU A 199 -3.37 -2.59 -19.99
C GLU A 199 -2.10 -2.56 -19.13
N PRO A 200 -2.00 -1.68 -18.13
CA PRO A 200 -0.87 -1.68 -17.21
C PRO A 200 -1.02 -2.78 -16.16
N ASP A 201 0.08 -3.45 -15.82
CA ASP A 201 0.12 -4.51 -14.80
C ASP A 201 0.50 -3.99 -13.40
N HIS A 202 1.04 -2.77 -13.31
CA HIS A 202 1.49 -2.17 -12.05
C HIS A 202 1.22 -0.67 -12.01
N ILE A 203 0.55 -0.23 -10.94
CA ILE A 203 0.34 1.17 -10.60
C ILE A 203 0.76 1.34 -9.14
N TYR A 204 1.54 2.36 -8.83
CA TYR A 204 1.93 2.62 -7.45
C TYR A 204 1.94 4.10 -7.12
N PHE A 205 1.68 4.42 -5.86
CA PHE A 205 1.85 5.75 -5.31
C PHE A 205 3.17 5.79 -4.53
N SER A 206 3.89 6.91 -4.62
CA SER A 206 5.11 7.10 -3.85
C SER A 206 5.25 8.53 -3.36
N LEU A 207 5.64 8.65 -2.09
CA LEU A 207 6.10 9.86 -1.43
C LEU A 207 7.61 10.01 -1.61
N PHE A 208 8.01 11.10 -2.25
CA PHE A 208 9.39 11.56 -2.24
C PHE A 208 9.67 12.34 -0.96
N VAL A 209 10.17 11.63 0.06
CA VAL A 209 10.44 12.13 1.41
C VAL A 209 11.24 13.45 1.42
N PRO A 210 12.33 13.64 0.63
CA PRO A 210 13.11 14.87 0.70
C PRO A 210 12.35 16.15 0.38
N THR A 211 11.27 16.09 -0.43
CA THR A 211 10.44 17.28 -0.73
C THR A 211 9.01 17.16 -0.23
N GLY A 212 8.63 16.05 0.40
CA GLY A 212 7.24 15.74 0.78
C GLY A 212 6.26 15.69 -0.39
N ARG A 213 6.76 15.54 -1.64
CA ARG A 213 5.91 15.48 -2.83
C ARG A 213 5.53 14.04 -3.09
N SER A 214 4.29 13.80 -3.46
CA SER A 214 3.81 12.47 -3.81
C SER A 214 3.24 12.45 -5.22
N LYS A 215 3.28 11.30 -5.87
CA LYS A 215 2.58 11.08 -7.15
C LYS A 215 2.27 9.62 -7.39
N TRP A 216 1.37 9.39 -8.34
CA TRP A 216 1.14 8.11 -8.96
C TRP A 216 2.19 7.84 -10.04
N TYR A 217 2.55 6.57 -10.18
CA TYR A 217 3.43 6.01 -11.20
C TYR A 217 2.72 4.85 -11.87
N VAL A 218 2.90 4.77 -13.18
CA VAL A 218 2.47 3.68 -14.06
C VAL A 218 3.54 3.54 -15.14
N GLY A 219 3.70 2.35 -15.70
CA GLY A 219 4.63 2.11 -16.81
C GLY A 219 4.37 3.06 -17.99
N ASP A 220 5.40 3.36 -18.76
CA ASP A 220 5.25 4.13 -19.99
C ASP A 220 4.49 3.29 -21.04
N ILE A 221 3.71 3.93 -21.91
CA ILE A 221 3.18 3.24 -23.09
C ILE A 221 4.31 3.16 -24.12
N GLU A 222 4.68 1.94 -24.49
CA GLU A 222 5.70 1.71 -25.51
C GLU A 222 5.09 1.27 -26.85
N THR A 223 5.59 1.83 -27.93
CA THR A 223 5.32 1.37 -29.31
C THR A 223 6.62 0.94 -29.98
N ASP A 224 6.58 0.62 -31.26
CA ASP A 224 7.79 0.32 -32.05
C ASP A 224 8.70 1.55 -32.26
N ARG A 225 8.17 2.77 -32.10
CA ARG A 225 8.86 4.02 -32.50
C ARG A 225 8.77 5.15 -31.49
N ALA A 226 8.12 4.94 -30.36
CA ALA A 226 7.88 5.98 -29.37
C ALA A 226 7.63 5.39 -27.99
N ARG A 227 7.86 6.23 -26.99
CA ARG A 227 7.46 6.00 -25.61
C ARG A 227 6.63 7.19 -25.15
N TYR A 228 5.61 6.92 -24.35
CA TYR A 228 4.73 7.95 -23.83
C TYR A 228 4.60 7.85 -22.32
N ASP A 229 4.80 8.98 -21.63
CA ASP A 229 4.68 9.08 -20.18
C ASP A 229 3.40 9.80 -19.77
N PHE A 230 2.91 9.42 -18.59
CA PHE A 230 1.82 10.10 -17.92
C PHE A 230 2.27 10.79 -16.63
N GLU A 231 1.64 11.92 -16.36
CA GLU A 231 1.51 12.43 -15.00
C GLU A 231 0.02 12.43 -14.62
N PHE A 232 -0.26 12.09 -13.37
CA PHE A 232 -1.62 12.11 -12.81
C PHE A 232 -1.71 13.01 -11.59
N HIS A 233 -2.90 13.56 -11.35
CA HIS A 233 -3.28 14.11 -10.07
C HIS A 233 -3.57 12.99 -9.06
N ASN A 234 -3.58 13.29 -7.76
CA ASN A 234 -3.83 12.29 -6.72
C ASN A 234 -5.20 11.61 -6.85
N ASP A 235 -6.19 12.26 -7.45
CA ASP A 235 -7.53 11.71 -7.69
C ASP A 235 -7.62 10.75 -8.89
N GLY A 236 -6.50 10.52 -9.58
CA GLY A 236 -6.36 9.65 -10.74
C GLY A 236 -6.66 10.34 -12.08
N SER A 237 -6.97 11.64 -12.10
CA SER A 237 -7.16 12.39 -13.35
C SER A 237 -5.83 12.67 -14.05
N VAL A 238 -5.83 12.62 -15.39
CA VAL A 238 -4.65 12.89 -16.21
C VAL A 238 -4.23 14.35 -16.04
N LYS A 239 -2.99 14.55 -15.61
CA LYS A 239 -2.34 15.86 -15.54
C LYS A 239 -1.58 16.18 -16.82
N SER A 240 -0.84 15.21 -17.36
CA SER A 240 -0.20 15.33 -18.66
C SER A 240 0.02 13.98 -19.32
N PHE A 241 0.05 13.97 -20.65
CA PHE A 241 0.45 12.86 -21.49
C PHE A 241 1.45 13.39 -22.52
N LYS A 242 2.65 12.83 -22.56
CA LYS A 242 3.74 13.34 -23.41
C LYS A 242 4.38 12.20 -24.16
N LYS A 243 4.92 12.52 -25.33
CA LYS A 243 5.80 11.64 -26.09
C LYS A 243 7.24 12.00 -25.72
N GLN A 244 8.05 11.00 -25.38
CA GLN A 244 9.49 11.15 -25.13
C GLN A 244 10.31 11.23 -26.42
#